data_AF-A0A7Y8IFW9-F1
#
_entry.id   AF-A0A7Y8IFW9-F1
#
_cell.length_a   1.000
_cell.length_b   1.000
_cell.length_c   1.000
_cell.angle_alpha   90.00
_cell.angle_beta   90.00
_cell.angle_gamma   90.00
#
_symmetry.space_group_name_H-M   'P 1'
#
loop_
_entity.id
_entity.type
_entity.pdbx_description
1 polymer ?
#
loop_
_entity_poly.entity_id
_entity_poly.type
_entity_poly.pdbx_seq_one_letter_code
_entity_poly.pdbx_strand_id
1 'polypeptide(L)' 'MDKDDLWIVGHFSELVEKFAGKYIAVVNERLVAVGESGRDVEAKACEIEPKKIPSVLRVPREEDMTCLL' A
#
# COMPACT_ATOMS: atom_id res chain seq x y z
N MET A 1 -11.75 8.63 5.57
CA MET A 1 -10.71 8.18 4.64
C MET A 1 -9.69 9.30 4.54
N ASP A 2 -8.42 9.00 4.81
CA ASP A 2 -7.33 9.95 4.61
C ASP A 2 -7.06 10.15 3.11
N LYS A 3 -6.36 11.23 2.73
CA LYS A 3 -5.97 11.48 1.33
C LYS A 3 -5.08 10.36 0.78
N ASP A 4 -4.22 9.77 1.61
CA ASP A 4 -3.35 8.67 1.20
C ASP A 4 -4.17 7.41 0.90
N ASP A 5 -5.24 7.15 1.67
CA ASP A 5 -6.19 6.06 1.39
C ASP A 5 -6.94 6.30 0.07
N LEU A 6 -7.38 7.54 -0.19
CA LEU A 6 -8.05 7.90 -1.45
C LEU A 6 -7.12 7.74 -2.65
N TRP A 7 -5.84 8.09 -2.48
CA TRP A 7 -4.82 7.86 -3.50
C TRP A 7 -4.68 6.37 -3.81
N ILE A 8 -4.62 5.51 -2.79
CA ILE A 8 -4.58 4.05 -2.95
C ILE A 8 -5.79 3.55 -3.75
N VAL A 9 -7.01 4.02 -3.42
CA VAL A 9 -8.22 3.63 -4.15
C VAL A 9 -8.15 4.07 -5.62
N GLY A 10 -7.69 5.30 -5.88
CA GLY A 10 -7.55 5.83 -7.24
C GLY A 10 -6.50 5.09 -8.09
N HIS A 11 -5.51 4.46 -7.46
CA HIS A 11 -4.42 3.72 -8.13
C HIS A 11 -4.53 2.21 -7.92
N PHE A 12 -5.65 1.72 -7.39
CA PHE A 12 -5.75 0.35 -6.89
C PHE A 12 -5.49 -0.70 -7.98
N SER A 13 -6.03 -0.50 -9.19
CA SER A 13 -5.80 -1.40 -10.32
C SER A 13 -4.32 -1.53 -10.69
N GLU A 14 -3.59 -0.41 -10.73
CA GLU A 14 -2.15 -0.41 -11.01
C GLU A 14 -1.35 -1.08 -9.88
N LEU A 15 -1.75 -0.83 -8.64
CA LEU A 15 -1.09 -1.42 -7.47
C LEU A 15 -1.23 -2.95 -7.47
N VAL A 16 -2.41 -3.46 -7.83
CA VAL A 16 -2.67 -4.90 -7.96
C VAL A 16 -1.83 -5.49 -9.09
N GLU A 17 -1.83 -4.88 -10.27
CA GLU A 17 -1.06 -5.34 -11.42
C GLU A 17 0.45 -5.45 -11.12
N LYS A 18 1.01 -4.46 -10.40
CA LYS A 18 2.45 -4.37 -10.17
C LYS A 18 2.93 -5.02 -8.87
N PHE A 19 2.10 -5.04 -7.84
CA PHE A 19 2.51 -5.33 -6.47
C PHE A 19 1.62 -6.35 -5.76
N ALA A 20 0.86 -7.17 -6.50
CA ALA A 20 0.05 -8.26 -5.95
C ALA A 20 0.79 -9.08 -4.88
N GLY A 21 0.16 -9.21 -3.71
CA GLY A 21 0.68 -9.96 -2.56
C GLY A 21 1.76 -9.25 -1.74
N LYS A 22 2.24 -8.07 -2.16
CA LYS A 22 3.21 -7.24 -1.42
C LYS A 22 2.50 -6.29 -0.46
N TYR A 23 3.26 -5.74 0.46
CA TYR A 23 2.87 -4.58 1.26
C TYR A 23 3.37 -3.30 0.59
N ILE A 24 2.54 -2.27 0.64
CA ILE A 24 2.85 -0.92 0.17
C ILE A 24 2.66 0.09 1.30
N ALA A 25 3.38 1.20 1.25
CA ALA A 25 3.12 2.39 2.06
C ALA A 25 2.95 3.61 1.16
N VAL A 26 1.89 4.37 1.41
CA VAL A 26 1.62 5.65 0.76
C VAL A 26 1.72 6.75 1.81
N VAL A 27 2.44 7.82 1.47
CA VAL A 27 2.54 9.02 2.29
C VAL A 27 2.48 10.25 1.40
N ASN A 28 1.61 11.20 1.75
CA ASN A 28 1.40 12.43 1.00
C ASN A 28 1.06 12.13 -0.47
N GLU A 29 0.09 11.24 -0.67
CA GLU A 29 -0.45 10.87 -1.98
C GLU A 29 0.64 10.34 -2.93
N ARG A 30 1.63 9.62 -2.38
CA ARG A 30 2.75 9.02 -3.12
C ARG A 30 3.12 7.67 -2.54
N LEU A 31 3.33 6.68 -3.41
CA LEU A 31 3.92 5.39 -3.04
C LEU A 31 5.39 5.60 -2.61
N VAL A 32 5.71 5.32 -1.35
CA VAL A 32 7.05 5.55 -0.78
C VAL A 32 7.82 4.27 -0.48
N ALA A 33 7.14 3.14 -0.27
CA ALA A 33 7.79 1.85 -0.03
C ALA A 33 6.93 0.68 -0.50
N VAL A 34 7.60 -0.41 -0.91
CA VAL A 34 7.03 -1.71 -1.27
C VAL A 34 7.90 -2.81 -0.65
N GLY A 35 7.31 -3.90 -0.16
CA GLY A 35 8.05 -5.02 0.43
C GLY A 35 7.18 -6.22 0.82
N GLU A 36 7.80 -7.22 1.46
CA GLU A 36 7.10 -8.45 1.90
C GLU A 36 6.44 -8.34 3.27
N SER A 37 6.77 -7.31 4.05
CA SER A 37 6.39 -7.16 5.45
C SER A 37 5.78 -5.78 5.67
N GLY A 38 4.58 -5.74 6.24
CA GLY A 38 3.92 -4.47 6.59
C GLY A 38 4.76 -3.63 7.55
N ARG A 39 5.43 -4.28 8.52
CA ARG A 39 6.32 -3.61 9.48
C ARG A 39 7.52 -2.94 8.79
N ASP A 40 8.14 -3.63 7.85
CA ASP A 40 9.36 -3.11 7.20
C ASP A 40 9.00 -1.97 6.24
N VAL A 41 7.86 -2.06 5.59
CA VAL A 41 7.32 -1.03 4.69
C VAL A 41 6.90 0.21 5.48
N GLU A 42 6.25 0.03 6.63
CA GLU A 42 5.93 1.13 7.56
C GLU A 42 7.20 1.82 8.07
N ALA A 43 8.19 1.06 8.54
CA ALA A 43 9.44 1.61 9.05
C ALA A 43 10.15 2.48 7.99
N LYS A 44 10.26 1.99 6.75
CA LYS A 44 10.83 2.77 5.63
C LYS A 44 10.03 4.03 5.33
N ALA A 45 8.70 3.97 5.38
CA ALA A 45 7.86 5.14 5.16
C ALA A 45 8.05 6.20 6.25
N CYS A 46 8.18 5.77 7.52
CA CYS A 46 8.49 6.65 8.64
C CYS A 46 9.90 7.27 8.57
N GLU A 47 10.88 6.58 7.97
CA GLU A 47 12.21 7.17 7.70
C GLU A 47 12.12 8.28 6.65
N ILE A 48 11.26 8.13 5.63
CA ILE A 48 11.08 9.10 4.55
C ILE A 48 10.25 10.32 5.02
N GLU A 49 9.17 10.07 5.77
CA GLU A 49 8.27 11.11 6.29
C GLU A 49 7.97 10.92 7.78
N PRO A 50 8.89 11.31 8.68
CA PRO A 50 8.81 11.00 10.11
C PRO A 50 7.69 11.71 10.87
N LYS A 51 7.00 12.66 10.23
CA LYS A 51 5.95 13.48 10.86
C LYS A 51 4.53 13.05 10.49
N LYS A 52 4.38 12.01 9.66
CA LYS A 52 3.08 11.53 9.20
C LYS A 52 3.00 10.01 9.35
N ILE A 53 1.84 9.53 9.78
CA ILE A 53 1.57 8.10 9.84
C ILE A 53 1.26 7.62 8.42
N PRO A 54 1.98 6.62 7.89
CA PRO A 54 1.76 6.12 6.54
C PRO A 54 0.48 5.28 6.42
N SER A 55 -0.17 5.33 5.25
CA SER A 55 -1.21 4.36 4.90
C SER A 55 -0.53 3.09 4.35
N VAL A 56 -0.63 2.00 5.11
CA VAL A 56 -0.03 0.70 4.77
C VAL A 56 -1.12 -0.29 4.37
N LEU A 57 -0.93 -0.95 3.23
CA LEU A 57 -1.87 -1.94 2.70
C LEU A 57 -1.12 -3.18 2.21
N ARG A 58 -1.66 -4.38 2.49
CA ARG A 58 -1.30 -5.58 1.72
C ARG A 58 -2.11 -5.59 0.45
N VAL A 59 -1.45 -5.48 -0.69
CA VAL A 59 -2.09 -5.52 -1.99
C VAL A 59 -2.62 -6.95 -2.22
N PRO A 60 -3.92 -7.14 -2.45
CA PRO A 60 -4.47 -8.46 -2.74
C PRO A 60 -3.94 -9.00 -4.06
N ARG A 61 -3.81 -10.32 -4.15
CA ARG A 61 -3.63 -11.04 -5.42
C ARG A 61 -4.98 -11.18 -6.11
N GLU A 62 -4.96 -11.43 -7.41
CA GLU A 62 -6.19 -11.71 -8.17
C GLU A 62 -6.97 -12.89 -7.55
N GLU A 63 -6.26 -13.90 -7.06
CA GLU A 63 -6.84 -15.04 -6.34
C GLU A 63 -7.58 -14.60 -5.06
N ASP A 64 -7.07 -13.61 -4.33
CA ASP A 64 -7.70 -13.09 -3.09
C ASP A 64 -9.01 -12.33 -3.40
N MET A 65 -9.14 -11.78 -4.60
CA MET A 65 -10.37 -11.12 -5.06
C MET A 65 -11.40 -12.11 -5.58
N THR A 66 -10.94 -13.31 -5.96
CA THR A 66 -11.76 -14.36 -6.53
C THR A 66 -12.23 -15.31 -5.43
N CYS A 67 -12.98 -14.80 -4.45
CA CYS A 67 -13.81 -15.67 -3.61
C CYS A 67 -15.01 -16.16 -4.44
N LEU A 68 -14.79 -17.17 -5.27
CA LEU A 68 -15.87 -17.93 -5.89
C LEU A 68 -16.29 -19.08 -4.95
N LEU A 69 -17.31 -18.77 -4.13
CA LEU A 69 -18.29 -19.68 -3.50
C LEU A 69 -17.81 -20.68 -2.43
#